data_AF-A0A8B2HP07-F1
#
_entry.id   AF-A0A8B2HP07-F1
#
_cell.length_a   1.000
_cell.length_b   1.000
_cell.length_c   1.000
_cell.angle_alpha   90.00
_cell.angle_beta   90.00
_cell.angle_gamma   90.00
#
_symmetry.space_group_name_H-M   'P 1'
#
loop_
_entity.id
_entity.type
_entity.pdbx_description
1 polymer ?
#
loop_
_entity_poly.entity_id
_entity_poly.type
_entity_poly.pdbx_seq_one_letter_code
_entity_poly.pdbx_strand_id
1 'polypeptide(L)'
;MKYLAILLPVLLFGTVYAETPFFANGGLTKNGIEWCEENYQLYQFMGNDFFEHHQHSIESRVCVSLYNDPLWIYSEPDRYERLIEQSRMYTEFEIEESKQEAQTGIIDTKPVVIKEIPQEVAQQQKELEEKEESDTSEVEKSINEEPQNKNSKEGGGCLIATATYGSEMAPQVQLLREIRDSKVMSTESGASFMAGFNQFYYSFSPYVADYERENPVFKEMIRIGITPMLSTLSIMSMADSEQEILGYGIAVIMMNVGMYVAAPAMIVLKIKKGKKRVSCFCLFHHRVQE
;
A
#
# COMPACT_ATOMS: atom_id res chain seq x y z
N MET A 1 -14.65 -59.62 -39.65
CA MET A 1 -15.61 -58.53 -39.90
C MET A 1 -16.41 -58.29 -38.63
N LYS A 2 -16.41 -57.03 -38.13
CA LYS A 2 -17.28 -56.45 -37.06
C LYS A 2 -17.04 -57.13 -35.69
N TYR A 3 -16.38 -56.55 -34.68
CA TYR A 3 -16.62 -55.26 -34.03
C TYR A 3 -15.35 -54.84 -33.27
N LEU A 4 -14.47 -54.05 -33.90
CA LEU A 4 -13.29 -53.44 -33.26
C LEU A 4 -13.37 -51.92 -33.36
N ALA A 5 -14.51 -51.35 -33.00
CA ALA A 5 -14.73 -49.92 -32.94
C ALA A 5 -15.69 -49.63 -31.80
N ILE A 6 -15.48 -48.49 -31.15
CA ILE A 6 -16.25 -47.95 -30.01
C ILE A 6 -15.65 -48.32 -28.65
N LEU A 7 -14.59 -47.62 -28.27
CA LEU A 7 -14.46 -46.92 -26.97
C LEU A 7 -13.03 -46.35 -26.85
N LEU A 8 -12.77 -45.29 -27.60
CA LEU A 8 -11.76 -44.30 -27.23
C LEU A 8 -12.51 -42.96 -27.21
N PRO A 9 -12.82 -42.38 -26.05
CA PRO A 9 -13.20 -40.98 -26.04
C PRO A 9 -11.92 -40.24 -26.40
N VAL A 10 -11.90 -39.73 -27.63
CA VAL A 10 -10.92 -38.75 -28.09
C VAL A 10 -11.06 -37.56 -27.14
N LEU A 11 -10.14 -37.48 -26.17
CA LEU A 11 -9.88 -36.26 -25.41
C LEU A 11 -9.24 -35.26 -26.37
N LEU A 12 -10.07 -34.65 -27.22
CA LEU A 12 -9.81 -33.31 -27.74
C LEU A 12 -9.98 -32.36 -26.55
N PHE A 13 -9.01 -32.35 -25.65
CA PHE A 13 -8.72 -31.13 -24.91
C PHE A 13 -8.13 -30.19 -25.96
N GLY A 14 -9.00 -29.46 -26.66
CA GLY A 14 -8.59 -28.15 -27.14
C GLY A 14 -7.98 -27.45 -25.93
N THR A 15 -6.79 -26.90 -26.10
CA THR A 15 -6.13 -26.09 -25.07
C THR A 15 -7.02 -24.87 -24.84
N VAL A 16 -8.00 -25.04 -23.96
CA VAL A 16 -8.74 -23.94 -23.36
C VAL A 16 -7.68 -23.20 -22.57
N TYR A 17 -7.18 -22.10 -23.13
CA TYR A 17 -6.45 -21.11 -22.37
C TYR A 17 -7.28 -20.85 -21.11
N ALA A 18 -6.65 -20.96 -19.94
CA ALA A 18 -7.35 -20.79 -18.68
C ALA A 18 -7.98 -19.39 -18.66
N GLU A 19 -9.28 -19.30 -18.90
CA GLU A 19 -10.02 -18.06 -18.78
C GLU A 19 -10.14 -17.73 -17.30
N THR A 20 -9.49 -16.66 -16.87
CA THR A 20 -9.57 -16.15 -15.51
C THR A 20 -10.41 -14.87 -15.50
N PRO A 21 -10.89 -14.41 -14.33
CA PRO A 21 -11.54 -13.11 -14.23
C PRO A 21 -10.66 -11.94 -14.67
N PHE A 22 -9.35 -12.14 -14.79
CA PHE A 22 -8.35 -11.14 -15.18
C PHE A 22 -7.91 -11.30 -16.64
N PHE A 23 -7.95 -12.52 -17.19
CA PHE A 23 -7.42 -12.86 -18.49
C PHE A 23 -8.43 -13.70 -19.30
N ALA A 24 -8.88 -13.21 -20.44
CA ALA A 24 -9.83 -13.91 -21.30
C ALA A 24 -9.66 -13.53 -22.77
N ASN A 25 -9.99 -14.44 -23.69
CA ASN A 25 -9.87 -14.22 -25.14
C ASN A 25 -8.45 -13.75 -25.58
N GLY A 26 -7.40 -14.34 -24.99
CA GLY A 26 -6.02 -14.06 -25.39
C GLY A 26 -5.45 -12.71 -24.95
N GLY A 27 -6.12 -11.98 -24.06
CA GLY A 27 -5.58 -10.75 -23.45
C GLY A 27 -6.18 -10.45 -22.08
N LEU A 28 -5.82 -9.30 -21.52
CA LEU A 28 -6.37 -8.81 -20.26
C LEU A 28 -7.84 -8.44 -20.44
N THR A 29 -8.64 -8.79 -19.45
CA THR A 29 -10.01 -8.28 -19.29
C THR A 29 -9.98 -6.88 -18.69
N LYS A 30 -11.15 -6.25 -18.55
CA LYS A 30 -11.25 -4.99 -17.81
C LYS A 30 -10.66 -5.09 -16.39
N ASN A 31 -10.98 -6.16 -15.65
CA ASN A 31 -10.43 -6.38 -14.31
C ASN A 31 -8.90 -6.59 -14.35
N GLY A 32 -8.38 -7.16 -15.45
CA GLY A 32 -6.94 -7.30 -15.67
C GLY A 32 -6.24 -5.95 -15.87
N ILE A 33 -6.85 -5.03 -16.62
CA ILE A 33 -6.35 -3.67 -16.76
C ILE A 33 -6.43 -2.92 -15.44
N GLU A 34 -7.56 -3.01 -14.71
CA GLU A 34 -7.70 -2.41 -13.37
C GLU A 34 -6.60 -2.93 -12.42
N TRP A 35 -6.31 -4.23 -12.47
CA TRP A 35 -5.21 -4.83 -11.70
C TRP A 35 -3.83 -4.26 -12.10
N CYS A 36 -3.57 -4.03 -13.39
CA CYS A 36 -2.35 -3.34 -13.81
C CYS A 36 -2.28 -1.92 -13.22
N GLU A 37 -3.39 -1.18 -13.19
CA GLU A 37 -3.40 0.19 -12.65
C GLU A 37 -3.09 0.23 -11.16
N GLU A 38 -3.69 -0.68 -10.38
CA GLU A 38 -3.44 -0.83 -8.94
C GLU A 38 -1.95 -1.13 -8.68
N ASN A 39 -1.31 -1.87 -9.56
CA ASN A 39 0.08 -2.32 -9.41
C ASN A 39 1.10 -1.42 -10.12
N TYR A 40 0.67 -0.37 -10.82
CA TYR A 40 1.60 0.50 -11.56
C TYR A 40 2.57 1.25 -10.65
N GLN A 41 2.09 1.72 -9.49
CA GLN A 41 2.96 2.38 -8.49
C GLN A 41 3.98 1.40 -7.90
N LEU A 42 3.55 0.15 -7.69
CA LEU A 42 4.41 -0.91 -7.21
C LEU A 42 5.50 -1.27 -8.25
N TYR A 43 5.15 -1.30 -9.53
CA TYR A 43 6.12 -1.44 -10.63
C TYR A 43 7.11 -0.26 -10.67
N GLN A 44 6.64 0.98 -10.54
CA GLN A 44 7.51 2.17 -10.52
C GLN A 44 8.51 2.14 -9.35
N PHE A 45 8.14 1.51 -8.24
CA PHE A 45 8.99 1.36 -7.06
C PHE A 45 9.98 0.17 -7.17
N MET A 46 9.50 -1.00 -7.63
CA MET A 46 10.30 -2.23 -7.66
C MET A 46 11.09 -2.44 -8.95
N GLY A 47 10.69 -1.79 -10.05
CA GLY A 47 11.30 -1.95 -11.36
C GLY A 47 11.35 -3.43 -11.79
N ASN A 48 12.55 -3.95 -11.99
CA ASN A 48 12.77 -5.33 -12.44
C ASN A 48 12.39 -6.40 -11.40
N ASP A 49 12.29 -6.05 -10.12
CA ASP A 49 11.91 -7.00 -9.05
C ASP A 49 10.38 -7.23 -9.00
N PHE A 50 9.63 -6.48 -9.80
CA PHE A 50 8.17 -6.61 -9.95
C PHE A 50 7.75 -8.02 -10.37
N PHE A 51 8.54 -8.70 -11.21
CA PHE A 51 8.23 -10.03 -11.74
C PHE A 51 8.42 -11.14 -10.71
N GLU A 52 9.45 -11.04 -9.88
CA GLU A 52 9.72 -12.02 -8.82
C GLU A 52 8.62 -11.97 -7.76
N HIS A 53 8.10 -10.78 -7.46
CA HIS A 53 6.97 -10.58 -6.55
C HIS A 53 5.68 -11.25 -7.06
N HIS A 54 5.44 -11.21 -8.38
CA HIS A 54 4.23 -11.73 -9.02
C HIS A 54 4.40 -13.11 -9.66
N GLN A 55 5.41 -13.87 -9.22
CA GLN A 55 5.66 -15.26 -9.63
C GLN A 55 5.78 -15.43 -11.16
N HIS A 56 6.28 -14.41 -11.87
CA HIS A 56 6.41 -14.39 -13.33
C HIS A 56 5.11 -14.73 -14.08
N SER A 57 3.94 -14.36 -13.52
CA SER A 57 2.64 -14.53 -14.17
C SER A 57 2.56 -13.80 -15.52
N ILE A 58 1.79 -14.35 -16.46
CA ILE A 58 1.63 -13.74 -17.79
C ILE A 58 0.97 -12.37 -17.69
N GLU A 59 0.07 -12.18 -16.73
CA GLU A 59 -0.58 -10.91 -16.43
C GLU A 59 0.45 -9.85 -16.00
N SER A 60 1.37 -10.19 -15.10
CA SER A 60 2.42 -9.25 -14.66
C SER A 60 3.35 -8.83 -15.79
N ARG A 61 3.68 -9.75 -16.72
CA ARG A 61 4.52 -9.46 -17.89
C ARG A 61 3.81 -8.52 -18.87
N VAL A 62 2.57 -8.84 -19.21
CA VAL A 62 1.73 -8.03 -20.10
C VAL A 62 1.46 -6.64 -19.51
N CYS A 63 1.22 -6.52 -18.20
CA CYS A 63 1.07 -5.22 -17.55
C CYS A 63 2.33 -4.37 -17.69
N VAL A 64 3.53 -4.95 -17.56
CA VAL A 64 4.77 -4.17 -17.74
C VAL A 64 4.96 -3.73 -19.19
N SER A 65 4.63 -4.57 -20.17
CA SER A 65 4.60 -4.13 -21.57
C SER A 65 3.65 -2.94 -21.75
N LEU A 66 2.47 -2.99 -21.13
CA LEU A 66 1.51 -1.88 -21.14
C LEU A 66 2.04 -0.62 -20.44
N TYR A 67 2.71 -0.73 -19.30
CA TYR A 67 3.27 0.42 -18.58
C TYR A 67 4.30 1.21 -19.40
N ASN A 68 5.00 0.51 -20.29
CA ASN A 68 5.99 1.12 -21.18
C ASN A 68 5.38 1.56 -22.53
N ASP A 69 4.08 1.32 -22.76
CA ASP A 69 3.36 1.76 -23.96
C ASP A 69 2.84 3.21 -23.79
N PRO A 70 2.94 4.08 -24.81
CA PRO A 70 2.34 5.41 -24.80
C PRO A 70 0.82 5.43 -24.49
N LEU A 71 0.10 4.35 -24.79
CA LEU A 71 -1.32 4.19 -24.47
C LEU A 71 -1.59 4.14 -22.96
N TRP A 72 -0.58 3.88 -22.13
CA TRP A 72 -0.78 3.80 -20.68
C TRP A 72 -1.28 5.12 -20.06
N ILE A 73 -0.72 6.24 -20.53
CA ILE A 73 -1.06 7.61 -20.07
C ILE A 73 -2.27 8.21 -20.79
N TYR A 74 -2.82 7.52 -21.78
CA TYR A 74 -3.99 7.96 -22.53
C TYR A 74 -5.24 7.97 -21.64
N SER A 75 -6.09 8.99 -21.73
CA SER A 75 -7.19 9.25 -20.75
C SER A 75 -8.59 9.43 -21.36
N GLU A 76 -8.78 9.09 -22.63
CA GLU A 76 -10.09 9.21 -23.29
C GLU A 76 -11.09 8.12 -22.84
N PRO A 77 -12.41 8.29 -23.09
CA PRO A 77 -13.44 7.34 -22.65
C PRO A 77 -13.28 5.90 -23.15
N ASP A 78 -12.60 5.70 -24.29
CA ASP A 78 -12.31 4.40 -24.90
C ASP A 78 -10.98 3.77 -24.42
N ARG A 79 -10.32 4.38 -23.44
CA ARG A 79 -9.01 3.93 -22.91
C ARG A 79 -8.97 2.45 -22.55
N TYR A 80 -9.93 1.95 -21.77
CA TYR A 80 -9.94 0.54 -21.37
C TYR A 80 -10.05 -0.40 -22.57
N GLU A 81 -10.86 -0.04 -23.58
CA GLU A 81 -11.02 -0.86 -24.77
C GLU A 81 -9.70 -0.93 -25.56
N ARG A 82 -8.99 0.19 -25.70
CA ARG A 82 -7.67 0.24 -26.33
C ARG A 82 -6.61 -0.54 -25.56
N LEU A 83 -6.57 -0.43 -24.24
CA LEU A 83 -5.62 -1.16 -23.41
C LEU A 83 -5.89 -2.67 -23.43
N ILE A 84 -7.16 -3.08 -23.42
CA ILE A 84 -7.56 -4.48 -23.60
C ILE A 84 -7.08 -5.00 -24.95
N GLU A 85 -7.30 -4.25 -26.03
CA GLU A 85 -6.85 -4.66 -27.36
C GLU A 85 -5.32 -4.72 -27.46
N GLN A 86 -4.62 -3.72 -26.93
CA GLN A 86 -3.16 -3.70 -26.88
C GLN A 86 -2.59 -4.88 -26.08
N SER A 87 -3.25 -5.25 -24.97
CA SER A 87 -2.83 -6.39 -24.14
C SER A 87 -2.88 -7.73 -24.88
N ARG A 88 -3.79 -7.89 -25.85
CA ARG A 88 -3.86 -9.10 -26.68
C ARG A 88 -2.60 -9.25 -27.52
N MET A 89 -2.17 -8.15 -28.15
CA MET A 89 -0.94 -8.15 -28.94
C MET A 89 0.29 -8.50 -28.08
N TYR A 90 0.40 -7.92 -26.89
CA TYR A 90 1.51 -8.23 -25.97
C TYR A 90 1.50 -9.67 -25.47
N THR A 91 0.32 -10.22 -25.21
CA THR A 91 0.20 -11.63 -24.85
C THR A 91 0.68 -12.53 -25.99
N GLU A 92 0.31 -12.22 -27.23
CA GLU A 92 0.77 -12.99 -28.39
C GLU A 92 2.30 -12.99 -28.51
N PHE A 93 2.96 -11.87 -28.25
CA PHE A 93 4.42 -11.79 -28.23
C PHE A 93 5.05 -12.63 -27.11
N GLU A 94 4.51 -12.57 -25.88
CA GLU A 94 5.00 -13.38 -24.74
C GLU A 94 4.86 -14.89 -25.01
N ILE A 95 3.75 -15.29 -25.64
CA ILE A 95 3.52 -16.69 -26.03
C ILE A 95 4.51 -17.13 -27.12
N GLU A 96 4.82 -16.25 -28.08
CA GLU A 96 5.76 -16.58 -29.15
C GLU A 96 7.21 -16.68 -28.65
N GLU A 97 7.62 -15.78 -27.76
CA GLU A 97 8.93 -15.87 -27.07
C GLU A 97 9.03 -17.17 -26.27
N SER A 98 8.00 -17.49 -25.46
CA SER A 98 7.95 -18.75 -24.70
C SER A 98 8.06 -20.00 -25.60
N LYS A 99 7.49 -19.98 -26.81
CA LYS A 99 7.64 -21.08 -27.78
C LYS A 99 9.05 -21.18 -28.34
N GLN A 100 9.73 -20.06 -28.55
CA GLN A 100 11.12 -20.05 -29.02
C GLN A 100 12.09 -20.50 -27.91
N GLU A 101 11.85 -20.08 -26.67
CA GLU A 101 12.55 -20.55 -25.48
C GLU A 101 12.43 -22.08 -25.30
N ALA A 102 11.21 -22.61 -25.42
CA ALA A 102 10.97 -24.05 -25.35
C ALA A 102 11.71 -24.84 -26.45
N GLN A 103 11.90 -24.24 -27.64
CA GLN A 103 12.64 -24.87 -28.75
C GLN A 103 14.16 -24.78 -28.58
N THR A 104 14.67 -23.71 -27.97
CA THR A 104 16.10 -23.43 -27.80
C THR A 104 16.65 -23.93 -26.45
N GLY A 105 15.79 -24.23 -25.48
CA GLY A 105 16.14 -24.72 -24.16
C GLY A 105 16.67 -23.63 -23.20
N ILE A 106 16.44 -22.36 -23.51
CA ILE A 106 16.79 -21.20 -22.67
C ILE A 106 15.52 -20.77 -21.93
N ILE A 107 15.63 -20.44 -20.65
CA ILE A 107 14.51 -19.90 -19.84
C ILE A 107 14.82 -18.43 -19.57
N ASP A 108 14.07 -17.50 -20.15
CA ASP A 108 14.12 -16.08 -19.80
C ASP A 108 12.97 -15.72 -18.86
N THR A 109 13.30 -15.01 -17.78
CA THR A 109 12.35 -14.60 -16.75
C THR A 109 11.87 -13.16 -16.93
N LYS A 110 12.38 -12.45 -17.94
CA LYS A 110 12.04 -11.05 -18.24
C LYS A 110 10.93 -10.95 -19.28
N PRO A 111 10.09 -9.90 -19.25
CA PRO A 111 9.10 -9.68 -20.29
C PRO A 111 9.75 -9.38 -21.63
N VAL A 112 8.97 -9.59 -22.70
CA VAL A 112 9.33 -9.22 -24.06
C VAL A 112 9.66 -7.73 -24.09
N VAL A 113 10.92 -7.41 -24.32
CA VAL A 113 11.33 -6.04 -24.66
C VAL A 113 10.97 -5.82 -26.12
N ILE A 114 9.78 -5.29 -26.35
CA ILE A 114 9.38 -4.86 -27.69
C ILE A 114 10.23 -3.65 -28.01
N LYS A 115 11.28 -3.87 -28.80
CA LYS A 115 12.09 -2.81 -29.37
C LYS A 115 11.13 -1.85 -30.07
N GLU A 116 11.23 -0.59 -29.64
CA GLU A 116 10.56 0.59 -30.16
C GLU A 116 10.02 0.37 -31.57
N ILE A 117 8.71 0.59 -31.73
CA ILE A 117 8.10 0.80 -33.05
C ILE A 117 9.04 1.76 -33.81
N PRO A 118 9.53 1.38 -35.00
CA PRO A 118 10.50 2.17 -35.75
C PRO A 118 10.08 3.63 -35.84
N GLN A 119 11.07 4.53 -35.80
CA GLN A 119 10.99 6.00 -35.78
C GLN A 119 10.21 6.66 -36.95
N GLU A 120 9.39 5.93 -37.68
CA GLU A 120 8.54 6.43 -38.76
C GLU A 120 7.23 7.07 -38.24
N VAL A 121 6.79 6.78 -37.01
CA VAL A 121 5.58 7.39 -36.41
C VAL A 121 5.89 8.71 -35.68
N ALA A 122 7.13 8.90 -35.21
CA ALA A 122 7.57 10.13 -34.54
C ALA A 122 7.57 11.37 -35.47
N GLN A 123 7.53 11.18 -36.78
CA GLN A 123 7.39 12.27 -37.75
C GLN A 123 5.94 12.70 -37.99
N GLN A 124 4.94 11.87 -37.69
CA GLN A 124 3.52 12.25 -37.88
C GLN A 124 2.93 13.02 -36.69
N GLN A 125 3.44 12.81 -35.48
CA GLN A 125 2.97 13.56 -34.30
C GLN A 125 3.43 15.03 -34.27
N LYS A 126 4.53 15.34 -34.97
CA LYS A 126 5.05 16.72 -35.08
C LYS A 126 4.19 17.64 -35.95
N GLU A 127 3.25 17.08 -36.72
CA GLU A 127 2.32 17.83 -37.58
C GLU A 127 0.97 18.11 -36.89
N LEU A 128 0.71 17.51 -35.72
CA LEU A 128 -0.51 17.67 -34.93
C LEU A 128 -0.33 18.54 -33.68
N GLU A 129 0.89 18.68 -33.17
CA GLU A 129 1.22 19.51 -32.00
C GLU A 129 1.22 21.04 -32.28
N GLU A 130 1.09 21.49 -33.54
CA GLU A 130 0.95 22.92 -33.86
C GLU A 130 -0.50 23.45 -33.70
N LYS A 131 -1.47 22.62 -33.29
CA LYS A 131 -2.89 23.00 -33.35
C LYS A 131 -3.65 23.13 -32.03
N GLU A 132 -3.08 22.74 -30.90
CA GLU A 132 -3.81 22.77 -29.61
C GLU A 132 -3.09 23.57 -28.51
N GLU A 133 -2.30 24.57 -28.91
CA GLU A 133 -2.00 25.71 -28.05
C GLU A 133 -3.14 26.73 -28.13
N SER A 134 -4.32 26.35 -27.64
CA SER A 134 -5.41 27.27 -27.36
C SER A 134 -6.33 26.66 -26.30
N ASP A 135 -6.40 27.34 -25.17
CA ASP A 135 -7.33 27.13 -24.06
C ASP A 135 -7.05 25.99 -23.07
N THR A 136 -5.95 26.17 -22.35
CA THR A 136 -5.99 26.09 -20.88
C THR A 136 -7.06 27.04 -20.31
N SER A 137 -8.01 26.54 -19.52
CA SER A 137 -8.33 27.14 -18.21
C SER A 137 -9.37 26.36 -17.39
N GLU A 138 -9.01 26.20 -16.11
CA GLU A 138 -9.88 26.22 -14.92
C GLU A 138 -10.77 24.99 -14.63
N VAL A 139 -10.41 24.11 -13.68
CA VAL A 139 -10.39 24.23 -12.18
C VAL A 139 -11.68 23.67 -11.55
N GLU A 140 -11.46 22.64 -10.72
CA GLU A 140 -12.27 22.14 -9.58
C GLU A 140 -13.70 21.63 -9.87
N LYS A 141 -14.19 20.54 -9.27
CA LYS A 141 -14.34 20.37 -7.81
C LYS A 141 -14.92 19.00 -7.45
N SER A 142 -14.43 18.45 -6.33
CA SER A 142 -15.14 17.74 -5.23
C SER A 142 -15.83 16.37 -5.41
N ILE A 143 -15.14 15.35 -4.86
CA ILE A 143 -15.44 14.36 -3.78
C ILE A 143 -16.76 13.53 -3.68
N ASN A 144 -16.52 12.28 -3.22
CA ASN A 144 -17.28 11.37 -2.31
C ASN A 144 -18.19 10.31 -2.96
N GLU A 145 -18.31 9.05 -2.51
CA GLU A 145 -17.79 8.23 -1.38
C GLU A 145 -18.15 6.75 -1.70
N GLU A 146 -17.31 5.75 -1.39
CA GLU A 146 -17.53 4.61 -0.43
C GLU A 146 -17.48 3.23 -1.16
N PRO A 147 -17.34 2.05 -0.50
CA PRO A 147 -16.34 1.64 0.51
C PRO A 147 -15.76 0.20 0.31
N GLN A 148 -14.62 -0.02 0.99
CA GLN A 148 -14.22 -1.23 1.75
C GLN A 148 -13.84 -2.56 1.03
N ASN A 149 -12.53 -2.85 1.15
CA ASN A 149 -11.96 -3.98 1.90
C ASN A 149 -11.99 -5.37 1.25
N LYS A 150 -10.81 -5.88 0.84
CA LYS A 150 -10.30 -7.21 1.22
C LYS A 150 -8.77 -7.27 1.30
N ASN A 151 -8.28 -7.59 2.50
CA ASN A 151 -6.91 -8.00 2.86
C ASN A 151 -6.16 -8.78 1.77
N SER A 152 -5.12 -8.17 1.20
CA SER A 152 -3.92 -8.85 0.68
C SER A 152 -2.74 -8.46 1.56
N LYS A 153 -1.83 -9.41 1.78
CA LYS A 153 -0.69 -9.27 2.69
C LYS A 153 0.40 -8.39 2.06
N GLU A 154 0.17 -7.09 2.03
CA GLU A 154 1.18 -6.07 1.72
C GLU A 154 1.62 -5.37 3.01
N GLY A 155 2.87 -4.91 3.05
CA GLY A 155 3.54 -4.35 4.22
C GLY A 155 2.65 -3.38 5.00
N GLY A 156 2.33 -3.75 6.24
CA GLY A 156 1.36 -3.00 7.03
C GLY A 156 1.73 -1.51 7.16
N GLY A 157 0.76 -0.63 6.85
CA GLY A 157 0.90 0.82 6.94
C GLY A 157 0.61 1.41 8.32
N CYS A 158 1.10 2.61 8.60
CA CYS A 158 0.81 3.35 9.83
C CYS A 158 -0.57 4.04 9.77
N LEU A 159 -1.66 3.27 9.66
CA LEU A 159 -3.04 3.74 9.40
C LEU A 159 -3.49 4.93 10.27
N ILE A 160 -3.31 4.83 11.59
CA ILE A 160 -3.67 5.90 12.54
C ILE A 160 -2.86 7.16 12.23
N ALA A 161 -1.53 7.05 12.10
CA ALA A 161 -0.68 8.20 11.83
C ALA A 161 -0.99 8.84 10.46
N THR A 162 -1.27 8.02 9.44
CA THR A 162 -1.72 8.49 8.13
C THR A 162 -3.03 9.27 8.22
N ALA A 163 -4.03 8.77 8.97
CA ALA A 163 -5.29 9.49 9.18
C ALA A 163 -5.08 10.81 9.95
N THR A 164 -4.22 10.79 10.99
CA THR A 164 -3.87 11.95 11.80
C THR A 164 -3.13 13.05 11.03
N TYR A 165 -2.14 12.69 10.21
CA TYR A 165 -1.31 13.64 9.47
C TYR A 165 -1.78 13.91 8.05
N GLY A 166 -2.75 13.13 7.55
CA GLY A 166 -3.45 13.33 6.29
C GLY A 166 -2.75 12.80 5.06
N SER A 167 -1.55 12.23 5.19
CA SER A 167 -0.83 11.62 4.07
C SER A 167 0.17 10.57 4.58
N GLU A 168 0.36 9.50 3.82
CA GLU A 168 1.44 8.55 4.05
C GLU A 168 2.82 9.17 3.81
N MET A 169 2.88 10.24 3.00
CA MET A 169 4.09 11.00 2.70
C MET A 169 4.36 12.10 3.74
N ALA A 170 3.54 12.20 4.79
CA ALA A 170 3.77 13.17 5.86
C ALA A 170 5.12 12.88 6.57
N PRO A 171 5.93 13.89 6.90
CA PRO A 171 7.25 13.68 7.52
C PRO A 171 7.20 12.84 8.80
N GLN A 172 6.12 12.96 9.58
CA GLN A 172 5.91 12.21 10.81
C GLN A 172 5.68 10.71 10.56
N VAL A 173 4.97 10.38 9.48
CA VAL A 173 4.69 9.00 9.06
C VAL A 173 5.94 8.38 8.45
N GLN A 174 6.70 9.15 7.66
CA GLN A 174 7.96 8.69 7.10
C GLN A 174 9.02 8.44 8.18
N LEU A 175 9.10 9.28 9.21
CA LEU A 175 9.98 9.04 10.36
C LEU A 175 9.66 7.71 11.05
N LEU A 176 8.37 7.39 11.25
CA LEU A 176 7.97 6.11 11.82
C LEU A 176 8.42 4.92 10.96
N ARG A 177 8.27 5.05 9.64
CA ARG A 177 8.66 4.01 8.68
C ARG A 177 10.17 3.82 8.67
N GLU A 178 10.95 4.90 8.66
CA GLU A 178 12.41 4.84 8.71
C GLU A 178 12.91 4.17 10.00
N ILE A 179 12.37 4.57 11.17
CA ILE A 179 12.74 3.93 12.44
C ILE A 179 12.35 2.45 12.43
N ARG A 180 11.14 2.12 11.96
CA ARG A 180 10.69 0.72 11.88
C ARG A 180 11.59 -0.09 10.96
N ASP A 181 11.76 0.34 9.72
CA ASP A 181 12.34 -0.46 8.65
C ASP A 181 13.86 -0.50 8.78
N SER A 182 14.50 0.62 9.10
CA SER A 182 15.96 0.72 9.17
C SER A 182 16.56 0.38 10.54
N LYS A 183 15.85 0.64 11.64
CA LYS A 183 16.37 0.40 12.99
C LYS A 183 15.71 -0.80 13.67
N VAL A 184 14.38 -0.88 13.73
CA VAL A 184 13.72 -1.95 14.50
C VAL A 184 13.79 -3.29 13.77
N MET A 185 13.43 -3.33 12.48
CA MET A 185 13.38 -4.54 11.67
C MET A 185 14.76 -5.07 11.26
N SER A 186 15.83 -4.27 11.39
CA SER A 186 17.20 -4.71 11.15
C SER A 186 17.77 -5.58 12.30
N THR A 187 17.00 -5.78 13.37
CA THR A 187 17.38 -6.63 14.51
C THR A 187 16.42 -7.79 14.70
N GLU A 188 16.91 -8.92 15.20
CA GLU A 188 16.07 -10.11 15.45
C GLU A 188 14.98 -9.82 16.49
N SER A 189 15.37 -9.16 17.60
CA SER A 189 14.46 -8.82 18.68
C SER A 189 13.37 -7.82 18.26
N GLY A 190 13.72 -6.81 17.45
CA GLY A 190 12.77 -5.84 16.92
C GLY A 190 11.82 -6.43 15.88
N ALA A 191 12.31 -7.30 15.00
CA ALA A 191 11.46 -8.01 14.03
C ALA A 191 10.42 -8.91 14.74
N SER A 192 10.83 -9.66 15.76
CA SER A 192 9.90 -10.48 16.55
C SER A 192 8.89 -9.63 17.32
N PHE A 193 9.30 -8.49 17.88
CA PHE A 193 8.38 -7.54 18.53
C PHE A 193 7.36 -7.00 17.53
N MET A 194 7.80 -6.57 16.35
CA MET A 194 6.92 -6.00 15.33
C MET A 194 5.93 -7.03 14.78
N ALA A 195 6.30 -8.31 14.69
CA ALA A 195 5.36 -9.36 14.30
C ALA A 195 4.15 -9.45 15.27
N GLY A 196 4.41 -9.43 16.58
CA GLY A 196 3.35 -9.43 17.60
C GLY A 196 2.59 -8.12 17.66
N PHE A 197 3.30 -6.99 17.61
CA PHE A 197 2.71 -5.65 17.60
C PHE A 197 1.77 -5.45 16.42
N ASN A 198 2.18 -5.84 15.20
CA ASN A 198 1.39 -5.68 13.99
C ASN A 198 0.06 -6.43 14.09
N GLN A 199 0.06 -7.66 14.60
CA GLN A 199 -1.16 -8.43 14.79
C GLN A 199 -2.17 -7.70 15.68
N PHE A 200 -1.69 -7.10 16.77
CA PHE A 200 -2.53 -6.32 17.66
C PHE A 200 -2.94 -4.99 17.02
N TYR A 201 -2.00 -4.24 16.44
CA TYR A 201 -2.22 -2.94 15.82
C TYR A 201 -3.27 -2.99 14.72
N TYR A 202 -3.13 -3.89 13.74
CA TYR A 202 -4.08 -4.01 12.63
C TYR A 202 -5.45 -4.57 13.04
N SER A 203 -5.59 -5.13 14.25
CA SER A 203 -6.90 -5.57 14.74
C SER A 203 -7.85 -4.43 15.08
N PHE A 204 -7.33 -3.23 15.38
CA PHE A 204 -8.13 -2.06 15.78
C PHE A 204 -7.83 -0.81 14.95
N SER A 205 -6.64 -0.69 14.37
CA SER A 205 -6.20 0.55 13.70
C SER A 205 -7.08 0.99 12.53
N PRO A 206 -7.69 0.10 11.70
CA PRO A 206 -8.60 0.55 10.65
C PRO A 206 -9.81 1.30 11.22
N TYR A 207 -10.45 0.76 12.25
CA TYR A 207 -11.62 1.38 12.87
C TYR A 207 -11.31 2.76 13.48
N VAL A 208 -10.11 2.92 14.06
CA VAL A 208 -9.67 4.21 14.60
C VAL A 208 -9.39 5.20 13.48
N ALA A 209 -8.69 4.78 12.43
CA ALA A 209 -8.36 5.62 11.28
C ALA A 209 -9.62 6.10 10.53
N ASP A 210 -10.63 5.24 10.41
CA ASP A 210 -11.93 5.58 9.81
C ASP A 210 -12.62 6.66 10.65
N TYR A 211 -12.64 6.49 11.98
CA TYR A 211 -13.24 7.47 12.89
C TYR A 211 -12.48 8.81 12.94
N GLU A 212 -11.16 8.82 12.74
CA GLU A 212 -10.37 10.05 12.56
C GLU A 212 -10.74 10.81 11.28
N ARG A 213 -11.09 10.11 10.20
CA ARG A 213 -11.51 10.73 8.94
C ARG A 213 -12.88 11.38 9.06
N GLU A 214 -13.78 10.76 9.81
CA GLU A 214 -15.14 11.27 10.04
C GLU A 214 -15.19 12.44 11.04
N ASN A 215 -14.28 12.46 12.04
CA ASN A 215 -14.36 13.41 13.14
C ASN A 215 -13.07 14.24 13.32
N PRO A 216 -13.05 15.51 12.88
CA PRO A 216 -11.85 16.35 12.94
C PRO A 216 -11.41 16.69 14.38
N VAL A 217 -12.34 16.71 15.34
CA VAL A 217 -12.01 16.91 16.76
C VAL A 217 -11.30 15.67 17.31
N PHE A 218 -11.79 14.49 16.96
CA PHE A 218 -11.14 13.23 17.35
C PHE A 218 -9.74 13.12 16.75
N LYS A 219 -9.59 13.43 15.46
CA LYS A 219 -8.30 13.52 14.79
C LYS A 219 -7.30 14.42 15.52
N GLU A 220 -7.73 15.61 15.95
CA GLU A 220 -6.85 16.53 16.67
C GLU A 220 -6.50 16.02 18.08
N MET A 221 -7.44 15.34 18.76
CA MET A 221 -7.13 14.65 20.02
C MET A 221 -6.09 13.55 19.83
N ILE A 222 -6.22 12.73 18.78
CA ILE A 222 -5.22 11.71 18.43
C ILE A 222 -3.89 12.38 18.09
N ARG A 223 -3.88 13.47 17.30
CA ARG A 223 -2.67 14.24 17.00
C ARG A 223 -1.93 14.71 18.23
N ILE A 224 -2.64 15.37 19.16
CA ILE A 224 -2.06 15.82 20.44
C ILE A 224 -1.58 14.62 21.25
N GLY A 225 -2.32 13.51 21.19
CA GLY A 225 -1.98 12.24 21.83
C GLY A 225 -0.68 11.65 21.30
N ILE A 226 -0.49 11.50 19.99
CA ILE A 226 0.63 10.75 19.41
C ILE A 226 1.89 11.59 19.18
N THR A 227 1.78 12.91 19.06
CA THR A 227 2.93 13.79 18.77
C THR A 227 4.06 13.71 19.80
N PRO A 228 3.78 13.68 21.13
CA PRO A 228 4.83 13.49 22.14
C PRO A 228 5.52 12.12 21.99
N MET A 229 4.75 11.06 21.73
CA MET A 229 5.28 9.71 21.48
C MET A 229 6.24 9.70 20.30
N LEU A 230 5.87 10.30 19.16
CA LEU A 230 6.74 10.43 17.98
C LEU A 230 8.07 11.14 18.30
N SER A 231 7.98 12.18 19.12
CA SER A 231 9.18 12.91 19.56
C SER A 231 10.11 12.01 20.36
N THR A 232 9.58 11.15 21.25
CA THR A 232 10.41 10.19 22.00
C THR A 232 10.98 9.06 21.13
N LEU A 233 10.26 8.63 20.10
CA LEU A 233 10.71 7.61 19.15
C LEU A 233 11.93 8.05 18.35
N SER A 234 12.08 9.35 18.08
CA SER A 234 13.25 9.88 17.36
C SER A 234 14.60 9.54 18.02
N ILE A 235 14.60 9.24 19.33
CA ILE A 235 15.79 8.79 20.08
C ILE A 235 16.31 7.45 19.54
N MET A 236 15.43 6.59 19.02
CA MET A 236 15.81 5.29 18.44
C MET A 236 16.62 5.43 17.15
N SER A 237 16.62 6.60 16.50
CA SER A 237 17.43 6.83 15.30
C SER A 237 18.94 6.78 15.58
N MET A 238 19.36 7.00 16.83
CA MET A 238 20.76 6.97 17.28
C MET A 238 21.27 5.57 17.64
N ALA A 239 20.43 4.54 17.51
CA ALA A 239 20.79 3.17 17.87
C ALA A 239 21.49 2.47 16.69
N ASP A 240 22.69 1.92 16.90
CA ASP A 240 23.44 1.23 15.84
C ASP A 240 23.70 -0.24 16.16
N SER A 241 23.49 -0.67 17.41
CA SER A 241 23.62 -2.07 17.84
C SER A 241 22.32 -2.66 18.38
N GLU A 242 22.21 -4.00 18.38
CA GLU A 242 21.02 -4.70 18.91
C GLU A 242 20.73 -4.36 20.38
N GLN A 243 21.79 -4.23 21.19
CA GLN A 243 21.69 -3.95 22.61
C GLN A 243 21.18 -2.52 22.86
N GLU A 244 21.60 -1.57 22.03
CA GLU A 244 21.11 -0.20 22.05
C GLU A 244 19.65 -0.12 21.59
N ILE A 245 19.27 -0.83 20.52
CA ILE A 245 17.88 -0.83 20.04
C ILE A 245 16.95 -1.39 21.11
N LEU A 246 17.34 -2.47 21.79
CA LEU A 246 16.60 -3.02 22.91
C LEU A 246 16.55 -2.04 24.10
N GLY A 247 17.68 -1.44 24.47
CA GLY A 247 17.78 -0.49 25.59
C GLY A 247 16.96 0.78 25.36
N TYR A 248 17.10 1.40 24.19
CA TYR A 248 16.32 2.57 23.78
C TYR A 248 14.84 2.22 23.61
N GLY A 249 14.51 1.05 23.05
CA GLY A 249 13.13 0.58 22.94
C GLY A 249 12.44 0.50 24.30
N ILE A 250 13.09 -0.15 25.28
CA ILE A 250 12.59 -0.24 26.66
C ILE A 250 12.46 1.16 27.29
N ALA A 251 13.47 2.02 27.11
CA ALA A 251 13.46 3.38 27.64
C ALA A 251 12.31 4.23 27.06
N VAL A 252 12.09 4.15 25.75
CA VAL A 252 10.98 4.84 25.05
C VAL A 252 9.64 4.32 25.56
N ILE A 253 9.46 3.00 25.70
CA ILE A 253 8.23 2.42 26.25
C ILE A 253 7.98 2.93 27.67
N MET A 254 8.99 2.89 28.55
CA MET A 254 8.87 3.39 29.93
C MET A 254 8.55 4.88 29.99
N MET A 255 9.19 5.69 29.14
CA MET A 255 8.92 7.13 29.04
C MET A 255 7.47 7.39 28.61
N ASN A 256 6.98 6.69 27.59
CA ASN A 256 5.60 6.82 27.12
C ASN A 256 4.60 6.36 28.18
N VAL A 257 4.82 5.22 28.84
CA VAL A 257 3.97 4.77 29.97
C VAL A 257 3.94 5.81 31.10
N GLY A 258 5.11 6.39 31.43
CA GLY A 258 5.19 7.47 32.42
C GLY A 258 4.35 8.68 32.03
N MET A 259 4.42 9.09 30.76
CA MET A 259 3.70 10.24 30.25
C MET A 259 2.17 10.01 30.16
N TYR A 260 1.74 8.89 29.59
CA TYR A 260 0.30 8.63 29.33
C TYR A 260 -0.45 8.02 30.52
N VAL A 261 0.25 7.38 31.46
CA VAL A 261 -0.40 6.73 32.62
C VAL A 261 -0.05 7.48 33.91
N ALA A 262 1.24 7.62 34.22
CA ALA A 262 1.64 8.14 35.53
C ALA A 262 1.31 9.63 35.71
N ALA A 263 1.56 10.47 34.70
CA ALA A 263 1.26 11.90 34.79
C ALA A 263 -0.25 12.19 34.97
N PRO A 264 -1.18 11.64 34.15
CA PRO A 264 -2.61 11.79 34.38
C PRO A 264 -3.06 11.22 35.74
N ALA A 265 -2.57 10.05 36.15
CA ALA A 265 -2.91 9.46 37.44
C ALA A 265 -2.50 10.37 38.62
N MET A 266 -1.29 10.96 38.55
CA MET A 266 -0.79 11.89 39.57
C MET A 266 -1.63 13.17 39.62
N ILE A 267 -2.08 13.69 38.48
CA ILE A 267 -2.99 14.84 38.40
C ILE A 267 -4.33 14.49 39.09
N VAL A 268 -4.94 13.35 38.76
CA VAL A 268 -6.20 12.90 39.37
C VAL A 268 -6.08 12.71 40.89
N LEU A 269 -4.97 12.12 41.36
CA LEU A 269 -4.70 11.95 42.78
C LEU A 269 -4.51 13.29 43.50
N LYS A 270 -3.83 14.26 42.88
CA LYS A 270 -3.69 15.63 43.41
C LYS A 270 -5.05 16.32 43.50
N ILE A 271 -5.91 16.21 42.48
CA ILE A 271 -7.27 16.78 42.50
C ILE A 271 -8.12 16.14 43.61
N LYS A 272 -8.09 14.81 43.75
CA LYS A 272 -8.80 14.10 44.83
C LYS A 272 -8.29 14.50 46.23
N LYS A 273 -6.97 14.62 46.41
CA LYS A 273 -6.37 15.09 47.68
C LYS A 273 -6.72 16.55 47.96
N GLY A 274 -6.72 17.41 46.95
CA GLY A 274 -7.16 18.81 47.05
C GLY A 274 -8.63 18.93 47.45
N LYS A 275 -9.52 18.17 46.81
CA LYS A 275 -10.96 18.11 47.13
C LYS A 275 -11.23 17.58 48.55
N LYS A 276 -10.47 16.55 49.00
CA LYS A 276 -10.52 16.07 50.39
C LYS A 276 -10.02 17.13 51.39
N ARG A 277 -8.96 17.87 51.05
CA ARG A 277 -8.40 18.92 51.91
C ARG A 277 -9.35 20.11 52.05
N VAL A 278 -10.04 20.52 50.98
CA VAL A 278 -11.09 21.57 51.00
C VAL A 278 -12.34 21.11 51.74
N SER A 279 -12.80 19.87 51.53
CA SER A 279 -13.96 19.31 52.25
C SER A 279 -13.71 19.17 53.76
N CYS A 280 -12.50 18.76 54.17
CA CYS A 280 -12.12 18.72 55.58
C CYS A 280 -12.01 20.14 56.18
N PHE A 281 -11.52 21.12 55.42
CA PHE A 281 -11.46 22.52 55.85
C PHE A 281 -12.86 23.14 56.04
N CYS A 282 -13.81 22.89 55.14
CA CYS A 282 -15.20 23.34 55.31
C CYS A 282 -15.90 22.67 56.50
N LEU A 283 -15.68 21.36 56.72
CA LEU A 283 -16.23 20.66 57.89
C LEU A 283 -15.61 21.13 59.21
N PHE A 284 -14.33 21.52 59.20
CA PHE A 284 -13.68 22.08 60.38
C PHE A 284 -14.17 23.51 60.68
N HIS A 285 -14.41 24.32 59.64
CA HIS A 285 -14.91 25.69 59.81
C HIS A 285 -16.37 25.74 60.32
N HIS A 286 -17.21 24.75 59.98
CA HIS A 286 -18.59 24.68 60.47
C HIS A 286 -18.69 24.22 61.95
N ARG A 287 -17.65 23.56 62.49
CA ARG A 287 -17.62 23.11 63.91
C ARG A 287 -17.06 24.18 64.87
N VAL A 288 -16.46 25.25 64.37
CA VAL A 288 -15.87 26.33 65.19
C VAL A 288 -16.85 27.51 65.41
N GLN A 289 -18.03 27.48 64.79
CA GLN A 289 -19.09 28.48 64.98
C GLN A 289 -20.27 28.04 65.86
N GLU A 290 -20.17 26.88 66.52
CA GLU A 290 -21.01 26.49 67.66
C GLU A 290 -20.16 26.44 68.93
#